data_AF-A0A2T0N2C1-F1
#
_entry.id   AF-A0A2T0N2C1-F1
#
_cell.length_a   1.000
_cell.length_b   1.000
_cell.length_c   1.000
_cell.angle_alpha   90.00
_cell.angle_beta   90.00
_cell.angle_gamma   90.00
#
_symmetry.space_group_name_H-M   'P 1'
#
loop_
_entity.id
_entity.type
_entity.pdbx_description
1 polymer ?
#
loop_
_entity_poly.entity_id
_entity_poly.type
_entity_poly.pdbx_seq_one_letter_code
_entity_poly.pdbx_strand_id
1 'polypeptide(L)'
;MTRLSSQAFGLPRLRSFHNWIMEAGLCTRPGADPAQWSPEKEPGRNAERQRQRYERAAADLCGGCRAISSCRLLAEAEEGQLLLEHGYPPHGIRGGEAPWARLERLNASITAGDMEEEEAA
;
A
#
# COMPACT_ATOMS: atom_id res chain seq x y z
N MET A 1 31.31 0.36 9.28
CA MET A 1 30.37 0.94 8.31
C MET A 1 29.34 -0.12 7.97
N THR A 2 28.27 -0.20 8.76
CA THR A 2 27.22 -1.21 8.59
C THR A 2 25.98 -0.48 8.11
N ARG A 3 25.62 -0.71 6.84
CA ARG A 3 24.46 -0.10 6.18
C ARG A 3 23.20 -0.33 7.01
N LEU A 4 22.56 0.75 7.45
CA LEU A 4 21.12 0.76 7.66
C LEU A 4 20.50 1.15 6.32
N SER A 5 20.44 0.21 5.38
CA SER A 5 19.81 0.46 4.09
C SER A 5 18.98 -0.76 3.77
N SER A 6 17.68 -0.53 3.61
CA SER A 6 16.64 -1.54 3.53
C SER A 6 16.35 -2.18 4.89
N GLN A 7 15.15 -1.92 5.44
CA GLN A 7 14.36 -3.07 5.87
C GLN A 7 14.20 -3.95 4.63
N ALA A 8 15.19 -4.79 4.36
CA ALA A 8 15.07 -5.87 3.42
C ALA A 8 14.02 -6.78 4.06
N PHE A 9 12.74 -6.51 3.79
CA PHE A 9 11.73 -7.54 3.81
C PHE A 9 12.29 -8.61 2.89
N GLY A 10 12.94 -9.62 3.48
CA GLY A 10 13.64 -10.62 2.70
C GLY A 10 12.68 -11.18 1.67
N LEU A 11 13.13 -11.36 0.44
CA LEU A 11 12.33 -11.92 -0.66
C LEU A 11 11.46 -13.13 -0.22
N PRO A 12 11.94 -14.05 0.66
CA PRO A 12 11.10 -15.12 1.19
C PRO A 12 9.86 -14.63 1.96
N ARG A 13 10.00 -13.58 2.78
CA ARG A 13 8.92 -13.01 3.60
C ARG A 13 7.87 -12.31 2.73
N LEU A 14 8.30 -11.56 1.72
CA LEU A 14 7.40 -10.95 0.73
C LEU A 14 6.63 -12.02 -0.05
N ARG A 15 7.31 -13.09 -0.47
CA ARG A 15 6.67 -14.23 -1.12
C ARG A 15 5.66 -14.92 -0.21
N SER A 16 5.95 -15.08 1.08
CA SER A 16 5.00 -15.62 2.05
C SER A 16 3.76 -14.74 2.20
N PHE A 17 3.92 -13.41 2.24
CA PHE A 17 2.78 -12.49 2.25
C PHE A 17 1.96 -12.58 0.98
N HIS A 18 2.61 -12.60 -0.19
CA HIS A 18 1.93 -12.75 -1.47
C HIS A 18 1.10 -14.04 -1.51
N ASN A 19 1.69 -15.20 -1.14
CA ASN A 19 0.97 -16.47 -1.11
C ASN A 19 -0.23 -16.44 -0.15
N TRP A 20 -0.06 -15.86 1.04
CA TRP A 20 -1.17 -15.71 1.99
C TRP A 20 -2.28 -14.79 1.46
N ILE A 21 -1.94 -13.71 0.74
CA ILE A 21 -2.91 -12.83 0.10
C ILE A 21 -3.66 -13.57 -1.00
N MET A 22 -2.96 -14.37 -1.82
CA MET A 22 -3.60 -15.18 -2.85
C MET A 22 -4.59 -16.19 -2.26
N GLU A 23 -4.27 -16.79 -1.12
CA GLU A 23 -5.11 -17.78 -0.44
C GLU A 23 -6.29 -17.16 0.33
N ALA A 24 -6.05 -16.07 1.06
CA ALA A 24 -6.98 -15.53 2.06
C ALA A 24 -7.54 -14.15 1.72
N GLY A 25 -7.10 -13.54 0.62
CA GLY A 25 -7.55 -12.23 0.15
C GLY A 25 -8.99 -12.26 -0.37
N LEU A 26 -9.78 -11.25 -0.01
CA LEU A 26 -11.11 -11.08 -0.62
C LEU A 26 -11.02 -10.70 -2.10
N CYS A 27 -9.95 -9.97 -2.49
CA CYS A 27 -9.69 -9.55 -3.87
C CYS A 27 -9.33 -10.70 -4.81
N THR A 28 -8.91 -11.86 -4.29
CA THR A 28 -8.47 -13.01 -5.10
C THR A 28 -9.53 -14.11 -5.18
N ARG A 29 -10.68 -13.93 -4.54
CA ARG A 29 -11.79 -14.89 -4.57
C ARG A 29 -12.44 -14.96 -5.95
N PRO A 30 -12.96 -16.13 -6.34
CA PRO A 30 -13.80 -16.23 -7.53
C PRO A 30 -14.97 -15.24 -7.46
N GLY A 31 -15.14 -14.45 -8.53
CA GLY A 31 -16.20 -13.44 -8.63
C GLY A 31 -15.84 -12.06 -8.06
N ALA A 32 -14.63 -11.85 -7.53
CA ALA A 32 -14.13 -10.51 -7.22
C ALA A 32 -13.92 -9.72 -8.53
N ASP A 33 -14.55 -8.54 -8.62
CA ASP A 33 -14.39 -7.64 -9.76
C ASP A 33 -13.13 -6.77 -9.58
N PRO A 34 -12.12 -6.88 -10.46
CA PRO A 34 -10.90 -6.06 -10.37
C PRO A 34 -11.17 -4.56 -10.39
N ALA A 35 -12.23 -4.11 -11.07
CA ALA A 35 -12.56 -2.69 -11.19
C ALA A 35 -12.96 -2.07 -9.84
N GLN A 36 -13.42 -2.87 -8.88
CA GLN A 36 -13.76 -2.38 -7.53
C GLN A 36 -12.53 -1.94 -6.74
N TRP A 37 -11.36 -2.50 -7.05
CA TRP A 37 -10.10 -2.22 -6.36
C TRP A 37 -9.36 -1.01 -6.92
N SER A 38 -9.81 -0.47 -8.05
CA SER A 38 -9.34 0.79 -8.63
C SER A 38 -10.52 1.66 -9.04
N PRO A 39 -11.30 2.22 -8.09
CA PRO A 39 -12.50 3.01 -8.38
C PRO A 39 -12.18 4.41 -8.94
N GLU A 40 -11.06 4.55 -9.65
CA GLU A 40 -10.64 5.76 -10.35
C GLU A 40 -11.70 6.14 -11.40
N LYS A 41 -12.51 7.15 -11.07
CA LYS A 41 -13.27 7.91 -12.06
C LYS A 41 -12.56 9.25 -12.20
N GLU A 42 -12.41 9.75 -13.42
CA GLU A 42 -11.67 10.97 -13.77
C GLU A 42 -11.79 12.10 -12.72
N PRO A 43 -10.69 12.82 -12.43
CA PRO A 43 -10.70 13.87 -11.42
C PRO A 43 -11.56 15.04 -11.93
N GLY A 44 -12.77 15.15 -11.40
CA GLY A 44 -13.76 16.12 -11.90
C GLY A 44 -14.64 16.69 -10.80
N ARG A 45 -14.36 17.94 -10.41
CA ARG A 45 -15.20 18.86 -9.60
C ARG A 45 -15.51 18.50 -8.14
N ASN A 46 -15.29 17.26 -7.68
CA ASN A 46 -15.62 16.84 -6.30
C ASN A 46 -14.53 15.94 -5.67
N ALA A 47 -13.27 16.40 -5.67
CA ALA A 47 -12.12 15.63 -5.19
C ALA A 47 -12.29 15.10 -3.76
N GLU A 48 -12.82 15.92 -2.84
CA GLU A 48 -13.02 15.51 -1.44
C GLU A 48 -14.09 14.42 -1.28
N ARG A 49 -15.25 14.58 -1.93
CA ARG A 49 -16.31 13.55 -1.94
C ARG A 49 -15.82 12.26 -2.59
N GLN A 50 -14.97 12.37 -3.61
CA GLN A 50 -14.35 11.21 -4.25
C GLN A 50 -13.37 10.51 -3.30
N ARG A 51 -12.54 11.26 -2.55
CA ARG A 51 -11.66 10.71 -1.51
C ARG A 51 -12.47 9.94 -0.46
N GLN A 52 -13.51 10.55 0.10
CA GLN A 52 -14.37 9.89 1.09
C GLN A 52 -15.01 8.60 0.58
N ARG A 53 -15.47 8.58 -0.69
CA ARG A 53 -16.03 7.37 -1.31
C ARG A 53 -15.00 6.27 -1.45
N TYR A 54 -13.78 6.62 -1.82
CA TYR A 54 -12.70 5.68 -1.98
C TYR A 54 -12.26 5.10 -0.64
N GLU A 55 -12.12 5.93 0.38
CA GLU A 55 -11.79 5.50 1.75
C GLU A 55 -12.87 4.56 2.31
N ARG A 56 -14.14 4.89 2.08
CA ARG A 56 -15.25 3.99 2.43
C ARG A 56 -15.16 2.67 1.65
N ALA A 57 -14.93 2.71 0.33
CA ALA A 57 -14.76 1.50 -0.46
C ALA A 57 -13.59 0.64 0.02
N ALA A 58 -12.46 1.26 0.40
CA ALA A 58 -11.31 0.57 0.95
C ALA A 58 -11.65 -0.15 2.27
N ALA A 59 -12.37 0.52 3.16
CA ALA A 59 -12.87 -0.07 4.40
C ALA A 59 -13.87 -1.21 4.14
N ASP A 60 -14.82 -1.01 3.23
CA ASP A 60 -15.88 -1.98 2.92
C ASP A 60 -15.33 -3.24 2.24
N LEU A 61 -14.48 -3.09 1.21
CA LEU A 61 -13.89 -4.21 0.47
C LEU A 61 -12.92 -5.04 1.33
N CYS A 62 -12.23 -4.41 2.28
CA CYS A 62 -11.27 -5.09 3.14
C CYS A 62 -11.80 -5.42 4.54
N GLY A 63 -13.01 -4.99 4.94
CA GLY A 63 -13.49 -5.02 6.33
C GLY A 63 -13.56 -6.41 6.99
N GLY A 64 -13.60 -7.48 6.19
CA GLY A 64 -13.51 -8.87 6.66
C GLY A 64 -12.32 -9.67 6.10
N CYS A 65 -11.34 -8.99 5.50
CA CYS A 65 -10.25 -9.66 4.80
C CYS A 65 -9.19 -10.18 5.78
N ARG A 66 -9.05 -11.51 5.86
CA ARG A 66 -8.03 -12.15 6.72
C ARG A 66 -6.59 -11.83 6.30
N ALA A 67 -6.38 -11.45 5.04
CA ALA A 67 -5.08 -11.06 4.52
C ALA A 67 -4.77 -9.56 4.66
N ILE A 68 -5.63 -8.76 5.29
CA ILE A 68 -5.50 -7.29 5.31
C ILE A 68 -4.13 -6.80 5.82
N SER A 69 -3.63 -7.38 6.92
CA SER A 69 -2.34 -6.99 7.51
C SER A 69 -1.16 -7.37 6.61
N SER A 70 -1.16 -8.59 6.04
CA SER A 70 -0.13 -9.02 5.10
C SER A 70 -0.16 -8.21 3.80
N CYS A 71 -1.35 -7.85 3.34
CA CYS A 71 -1.54 -6.98 2.18
C CYS A 71 -0.98 -5.58 2.44
N ARG A 72 -1.18 -5.02 3.63
CA ARG A 72 -0.60 -3.73 4.02
C ARG A 72 0.92 -3.76 4.04
N LEU A 73 1.52 -4.78 4.65
CA LEU A 73 2.98 -4.94 4.69
C LEU A 73 3.59 -5.14 3.30
N LEU A 74 2.93 -5.96 2.46
CA LEU A 74 3.38 -6.16 1.08
C LEU A 74 3.26 -4.87 0.27
N ALA A 75 2.15 -4.13 0.42
CA ALA A 75 1.96 -2.85 -0.25
C ALA A 75 3.02 -1.83 0.15
N GLU A 76 3.30 -1.68 1.44
CA GLU A 76 4.32 -0.76 1.93
C GLU A 76 5.71 -1.09 1.37
N ALA A 77 6.10 -2.37 1.34
CA ALA A 77 7.38 -2.78 0.79
C ALA A 77 7.50 -2.52 -0.73
N GLU A 78 6.50 -2.95 -1.50
CA GLU A 78 6.51 -2.79 -2.96
C GLU A 78 6.38 -1.32 -3.37
N GLU A 79 5.43 -0.59 -2.78
CA GLU A 79 5.16 0.82 -3.12
C GLU A 79 6.30 1.72 -2.63
N GLY A 80 6.90 1.44 -1.48
CA GLY A 80 8.10 2.15 -1.02
C GLY A 80 9.26 2.00 -1.99
N GLN A 81 9.52 0.77 -2.46
CA GLN A 81 10.55 0.53 -3.47
C GLN A 81 10.24 1.25 -4.79
N LEU A 82 9.02 1.09 -5.31
CA LEU A 82 8.60 1.73 -6.56
C LEU A 82 8.65 3.26 -6.49
N LEU A 83 8.29 3.85 -5.36
CA LEU A 83 8.34 5.29 -5.15
C LEU A 83 9.79 5.80 -5.12
N LEU A 84 10.69 5.12 -4.39
CA LEU A 84 12.09 5.53 -4.26
C LEU A 84 12.90 5.30 -5.55
N GLU A 85 12.71 4.16 -6.22
CA GLU A 85 13.51 3.78 -7.39
C GLU A 85 12.98 4.38 -8.69
N HIS A 86 11.66 4.62 -8.78
CA HIS A 86 11.00 4.98 -10.03
C HIS A 86 10.05 6.17 -9.94
N GLY A 87 9.80 6.72 -8.74
CA GLY A 87 8.85 7.81 -8.55
C GLY A 87 7.40 7.41 -8.78
N TYR A 88 7.07 6.11 -8.73
CA TYR A 88 5.71 5.64 -8.96
C TYR A 88 4.87 5.70 -7.68
N PRO A 89 3.78 6.49 -7.64
CA PRO A 89 2.94 6.59 -6.46
C PRO A 89 2.07 5.34 -6.25
N PRO A 90 1.61 5.09 -5.03
CA PRO A 90 0.58 4.09 -4.75
C PRO A 90 -0.65 4.26 -5.62
N HIS A 91 -1.26 3.14 -6.01
CA HIS A 91 -2.49 3.10 -6.80
C HIS A 91 -3.42 2.03 -6.24
N GLY A 92 -4.71 2.16 -6.52
CA GLY A 92 -5.70 1.17 -6.07
C GLY A 92 -5.88 1.09 -4.54
N ILE A 93 -6.86 0.27 -4.15
CA ILE A 93 -7.11 -0.15 -2.77
C ILE A 93 -6.20 -1.31 -2.44
N ARG A 94 -5.36 -1.14 -1.42
CA ARG A 94 -4.51 -2.21 -0.85
C ARG A 94 -4.52 -2.11 0.67
N GLY A 95 -4.53 -3.24 1.35
CA GLY A 95 -4.46 -3.29 2.83
C GLY A 95 -5.57 -2.52 3.54
N GLY A 96 -6.73 -2.35 2.91
CA GLY A 96 -7.86 -1.57 3.42
C GLY A 96 -7.67 -0.06 3.38
N GLU A 97 -6.73 0.43 2.57
CA GLU A 97 -6.38 1.85 2.50
C GLU A 97 -6.50 2.37 1.07
N ALA A 98 -6.85 3.66 0.96
CA ALA A 98 -6.78 4.41 -0.29
C ALA A 98 -5.32 4.76 -0.63
N PRO A 99 -4.98 4.99 -1.92
CA PRO A 99 -3.60 5.20 -2.34
C PRO A 99 -2.95 6.44 -1.71
N TRP A 100 -3.68 7.54 -1.53
CA TRP A 100 -3.14 8.74 -0.88
C TRP A 100 -2.80 8.53 0.59
N ALA A 101 -3.60 7.76 1.34
CA ALA A 101 -3.30 7.47 2.74
C ALA A 101 -1.99 6.66 2.87
N ARG A 102 -1.74 5.76 1.91
CA ARG A 102 -0.46 5.03 1.84
C ARG A 102 0.68 5.94 1.42
N LEU A 103 0.46 6.83 0.46
CA LEU A 103 1.46 7.81 0.04
C LEU A 103 1.87 8.75 1.18
N GLU A 104 0.90 9.27 1.94
CA GLU A 104 1.15 10.10 3.13
C GLU A 104 2.03 9.36 4.16
N ARG A 105 1.73 8.08 4.42
CA ARG A 105 2.56 7.24 5.30
C ARG A 105 3.96 6.99 4.73
N LEU A 106 4.07 6.63 3.45
CA LEU A 106 5.37 6.37 2.80
C LEU A 106 6.25 7.63 2.84
N ASN A 107 5.70 8.80 2.52
CA ASN A 107 6.44 10.06 2.60
C ASN A 107 6.91 10.37 4.03
N ALA A 108 6.07 10.10 5.04
CA ALA A 108 6.46 10.27 6.44
C ALA A 108 7.60 9.31 6.84
N SER A 109 7.54 8.04 6.41
CA SER A 109 8.60 7.06 6.67
C SER A 109 9.92 7.42 5.98
N ILE A 110 9.88 7.90 4.73
CA ILE A 110 11.06 8.33 3.99
C ILE A 110 11.70 9.55 4.68
N THR A 111 10.89 10.58 4.99
CA THR A 111 11.36 11.79 5.67
C THR A 111 12.00 11.47 7.03
N ALA A 112 11.40 10.56 7.80
CA ALA A 112 11.98 10.14 9.08
C ALA A 112 13.33 9.43 8.91
N GLY A 113 13.48 8.60 7.88
CA GLY A 113 14.74 7.92 7.56
C GLY A 113 15.86 8.90 7.20
N ASP A 114 15.55 9.94 6.42
CA ASP A 114 16.54 10.96 6.03
C ASP A 114 17.04 11.75 7.25
N MET A 115 16.16 12.06 8.21
CA MET A 115 16.54 12.76 9.46
C MET A 115 17.43 11.90 10.37
N GLU A 116 17.15 10.60 10.49
CA GLU A 116 17.99 9.68 11.27
C GLU A 116 19.39 9.51 10.65
N GLU A 117 19.51 9.61 9.32
CA GLU A 117 20.81 9.57 8.63
C GLU A 117 21.62 10.86 8.83
N GLU A 118 20.98 12.03 8.83
CA GLU A 118 21.64 13.32 9.10
C GLU A 118 22.13 13.42 10.56
N GLU A 119 21.37 12.91 11.53
CA GLU A 119 21.79 12.90 12.94
C GLU A 119 22.92 11.90 13.24
N ALA A 120 23.09 10.88 12.39
CA ALA A 120 24.13 9.85 12.54
C ALA A 120 25.45 10.16 11.79
N ALA A 121 25.49 11.22 10.99
CA ALA A 121 26.64 11.64 10.16
C ALA A 121 27.50 12.71 10.85
#